data_AF-A0A2D5XL61-F1
#
_entry.id   AF-A0A2D5XL61-F1
#
_cell.length_a   1.000
_cell.length_b   1.000
_cell.length_c   1.000
_cell.angle_alpha   90.00
_cell.angle_beta   90.00
_cell.angle_gamma   90.00
#
_symmetry.space_group_name_H-M   'P 1'
#
loop_
_entity.id
_entity.type
_entity.pdbx_description
1 polymer ?
#
loop_
_entity_poly.entity_id
_entity_poly.type
_entity_poly.pdbx_seq_one_letter_code
_entity_poly.pdbx_strand_id
1 'polypeptide(L)'
;MHFFVCEEPKKAAWLSLLKFHHDHVDKGLVILAVTRDSRADVKNLLDNYPLPFPVGAASDMQSTWGSGGDYGQVVLDTNGEVFHRAGTSNGTWNGKLLKALKGSDRLGAKACLRLFPEGGHGKRVKRVRELAGAGKLAKAFVALDAIDASTSASEDEREQATVLRKALENHLATLMKQIEEMLERREVLPAKGALEALAKELKGHPLGDAVRARISSFSDDETYSVELEAAEEYERLVESFWRRGWKKNVARFEKLVEKYPQTRAAQKMTNFWIPHPW
;
A
#
# COMPACT_ATOMS: atom_id res chain seq x y z
N MET A 1 -5.86 7.03 -4.08
CA MET A 1 -6.74 6.05 -4.78
C MET A 1 -6.67 6.30 -6.27
N HIS A 2 -6.51 5.26 -7.10
CA HIS A 2 -6.41 5.38 -8.56
C HIS A 2 -7.64 4.75 -9.23
N PHE A 3 -8.33 5.52 -10.07
CA PHE A 3 -9.43 5.05 -10.90
C PHE A 3 -8.98 4.82 -12.34
N PHE A 4 -9.35 3.67 -12.89
CA PHE A 4 -9.21 3.35 -14.31
C PHE A 4 -10.59 3.09 -14.90
N VAL A 5 -10.98 3.87 -15.91
CA VAL A 5 -12.24 3.71 -16.64
C VAL A 5 -11.93 3.16 -18.03
N CYS A 6 -12.58 2.10 -18.49
CA CYS A 6 -12.40 1.59 -19.85
C CYS A 6 -13.70 0.98 -20.42
N GLU A 7 -13.90 1.06 -21.74
CA GLU A 7 -15.05 0.48 -22.45
C GLU A 7 -14.81 -0.93 -23.01
N GLU A 8 -13.56 -1.36 -23.21
CA GLU A 8 -13.20 -2.77 -23.49
C GLU A 8 -11.66 -2.90 -23.48
N PRO A 9 -11.05 -3.18 -22.33
CA PRO A 9 -9.60 -3.16 -22.21
C PRO A 9 -8.95 -4.30 -23.00
N LYS A 10 -8.16 -3.94 -24.02
CA LYS A 10 -7.20 -4.86 -24.66
C LYS A 10 -6.34 -5.51 -23.57
N LYS A 11 -6.02 -6.80 -23.72
CA LYS A 11 -5.19 -7.57 -22.75
C LYS A 11 -3.92 -6.82 -22.28
N ALA A 12 -3.28 -6.06 -23.17
CA ALA A 12 -2.11 -5.24 -22.85
C ALA A 12 -2.38 -4.11 -21.84
N ALA A 13 -3.58 -3.52 -21.86
CA ALA A 13 -4.00 -2.52 -20.88
C ALA A 13 -4.18 -3.14 -19.49
N TRP A 14 -4.77 -4.34 -19.41
CA TRP A 14 -4.85 -5.11 -18.16
C TRP A 14 -3.48 -5.46 -17.59
N LEU A 15 -2.57 -5.96 -18.44
CA LEU A 15 -1.21 -6.27 -18.00
C LEU A 15 -0.46 -5.04 -17.49
N SER A 16 -0.67 -3.88 -18.13
CA SER A 16 -0.08 -2.64 -17.67
C SER A 16 -0.67 -2.20 -16.33
N LEU A 17 -1.97 -2.37 -16.12
CA LEU A 17 -2.65 -2.08 -14.85
C LEU A 17 -2.22 -3.06 -13.74
N LEU A 18 -2.04 -4.34 -14.06
CA LEU A 18 -1.49 -5.35 -13.17
C LEU A 18 -0.07 -5.02 -12.74
N LYS A 19 0.78 -4.61 -13.69
CA LYS A 19 2.13 -4.13 -13.38
C LYS A 19 2.07 -2.90 -12.49
N PHE A 20 1.22 -1.95 -12.83
CA PHE A 20 1.08 -0.72 -12.07
C PHE A 20 0.59 -0.98 -10.65
N HIS A 21 -0.37 -1.90 -10.46
CA HIS A 21 -0.80 -2.39 -9.16
C HIS A 21 0.37 -2.99 -8.38
N HIS A 22 1.09 -3.94 -8.98
CA HIS A 22 2.25 -4.58 -8.37
C HIS A 22 3.30 -3.57 -7.91
N ASP A 23 3.61 -2.56 -8.74
CA ASP A 23 4.65 -1.56 -8.45
C ASP A 23 4.23 -0.55 -7.34
N HIS A 24 2.95 -0.45 -6.97
CA HIS A 24 2.45 0.64 -6.09
C HIS A 24 1.49 0.22 -4.97
N VAL A 25 0.95 -1.00 -4.97
CA VAL A 25 -0.03 -1.45 -3.95
C VAL A 25 0.55 -1.37 -2.54
N ASP A 26 1.80 -1.82 -2.36
CA ASP A 26 2.51 -1.79 -1.07
C ASP A 26 2.86 -0.37 -0.61
N LYS A 27 2.71 0.62 -1.50
CA LYS A 27 2.88 2.05 -1.19
C LYS A 27 1.57 2.71 -0.75
N GLY A 28 0.51 1.93 -0.55
CA GLY A 28 -0.82 2.39 -0.17
C GLY A 28 -1.68 2.86 -1.35
N LEU A 29 -1.28 2.56 -2.58
CA LEU A 29 -2.10 2.90 -3.75
C LEU A 29 -3.21 1.86 -3.93
N VAL A 30 -4.43 2.26 -3.61
CA VAL A 30 -5.63 1.48 -3.94
C VAL A 30 -6.01 1.73 -5.40
N ILE A 31 -6.23 0.66 -6.16
CA ILE A 31 -6.71 0.72 -7.54
C ILE A 31 -8.16 0.26 -7.59
N LEU A 32 -8.97 1.02 -8.31
CA LEU A 32 -10.34 0.68 -8.66
C LEU A 32 -10.48 0.77 -10.18
N ALA A 33 -10.82 -0.34 -10.83
CA ALA A 33 -11.23 -0.31 -12.23
C ALA A 33 -12.74 -0.14 -12.30
N VAL A 34 -13.24 0.61 -13.28
CA VAL A 34 -14.68 0.72 -13.56
C VAL A 34 -14.91 0.61 -15.06
N THR A 35 -16.01 -0.01 -15.43
CA THR A 35 -16.42 -0.22 -16.82
C THR A 35 -17.93 -0.03 -16.97
N ARG A 36 -18.36 0.26 -18.20
CA ARG A 36 -19.77 0.28 -18.60
C ARG A 36 -20.34 -1.13 -18.81
N ASP A 37 -19.47 -2.14 -18.92
CA ASP A 37 -19.85 -3.53 -19.12
C ASP A 37 -20.83 -4.02 -18.06
N SER A 38 -21.67 -4.98 -18.43
CA SER A 38 -22.62 -5.56 -17.49
C SER A 38 -21.89 -6.33 -16.38
N ARG A 39 -22.58 -6.56 -15.26
CA ARG A 39 -22.04 -7.41 -14.19
C ARG A 39 -21.71 -8.83 -14.66
N ALA A 40 -22.45 -9.35 -15.63
CA ALA A 40 -22.21 -10.68 -16.19
C ALA A 40 -20.91 -10.71 -17.02
N ASP A 41 -20.66 -9.68 -17.83
CA ASP A 41 -19.46 -9.56 -18.65
C ASP A 41 -18.21 -9.37 -17.78
N VAL A 42 -18.29 -8.51 -16.75
CA VAL A 42 -17.22 -8.36 -15.77
C VAL A 42 -16.95 -9.66 -15.02
N LYS A 43 -17.99 -10.40 -14.64
CA LYS A 43 -17.82 -11.70 -13.99
C LYS A 43 -17.09 -12.69 -14.92
N ASN A 44 -17.54 -12.82 -16.16
CA ASN A 44 -16.89 -13.68 -17.16
C ASN A 44 -15.44 -13.26 -17.41
N LEU A 45 -15.15 -11.96 -17.43
CA LEU A 45 -13.78 -11.45 -17.54
C LEU A 45 -12.93 -11.90 -16.35
N LEU A 46 -13.43 -11.72 -15.12
CA LEU A 46 -12.71 -12.07 -13.90
C LEU A 46 -12.53 -13.59 -13.72
N ASP A 47 -13.46 -14.40 -14.25
CA ASP A 47 -13.33 -15.85 -14.29
C ASP A 47 -12.17 -16.29 -15.21
N ASN A 48 -11.90 -15.54 -16.29
CA ASN A 48 -10.82 -15.83 -17.23
C ASN A 48 -9.49 -15.14 -16.89
N TYR A 49 -9.56 -13.98 -16.25
CA TYR A 49 -8.46 -13.11 -15.87
C TYR A 49 -8.73 -12.55 -14.47
N PRO A 50 -8.40 -13.31 -13.41
CA PRO A 50 -8.54 -12.80 -12.06
C PRO A 50 -7.69 -11.53 -11.96
N LEU A 51 -8.27 -10.46 -11.44
CA LEU A 51 -7.57 -9.20 -11.20
C LEU A 51 -7.41 -9.01 -9.68
N PRO A 52 -6.26 -8.50 -9.21
CA PRO A 52 -5.98 -8.32 -7.79
C PRO A 52 -6.69 -7.09 -7.18
N PHE A 53 -7.50 -6.38 -7.97
CA PHE A 53 -8.25 -5.20 -7.58
C PHE A 53 -9.70 -5.32 -8.06
N PRO A 54 -10.65 -4.65 -7.39
CA PRO A 54 -12.05 -4.71 -7.76
C PRO A 54 -12.33 -3.97 -9.07
N VAL A 55 -13.31 -4.50 -9.80
CA VAL A 55 -13.85 -3.92 -11.04
C VAL A 55 -15.32 -3.57 -10.84
N GLY A 56 -15.65 -2.28 -10.86
CA GLY A 56 -17.02 -1.79 -10.85
C GLY A 56 -17.67 -1.93 -12.23
N ALA A 57 -18.80 -2.61 -12.31
CA ALA A 57 -19.57 -2.80 -13.54
C ALA A 57 -20.70 -1.78 -13.69
N ALA A 58 -21.22 -1.62 -14.91
CA ALA A 58 -22.34 -0.75 -15.26
C ALA A 58 -22.17 0.71 -14.77
N SER A 59 -20.94 1.20 -14.80
CA SER A 59 -20.57 2.52 -14.29
C SER A 59 -20.61 3.56 -15.41
N ASP A 60 -21.34 4.64 -15.19
CA ASP A 60 -21.38 5.79 -16.10
C ASP A 60 -20.24 6.79 -15.84
N MET A 61 -19.31 6.48 -14.92
CA MET A 61 -18.22 7.36 -14.45
C MET A 61 -17.35 7.95 -15.59
N GLN A 62 -17.36 7.39 -16.79
CA GLN A 62 -16.74 8.01 -17.97
C GLN A 62 -17.34 9.40 -18.28
N SER A 63 -18.60 9.69 -17.95
CA SER A 63 -19.20 11.02 -18.14
C SER A 63 -18.67 12.03 -17.10
N THR A 64 -18.54 11.60 -15.84
CA THR A 64 -18.09 12.42 -14.69
C THR A 64 -16.60 12.72 -14.74
N TRP A 65 -15.80 11.73 -15.15
CA TRP A 65 -14.33 11.80 -15.13
C TRP A 65 -13.73 11.90 -16.53
N GLY A 66 -14.60 12.00 -17.54
CA GLY A 66 -14.34 11.82 -18.95
C GLY A 66 -13.17 12.60 -19.49
N SER A 67 -12.25 11.84 -20.10
CA SER A 67 -11.17 12.33 -20.91
C SER A 67 -11.37 11.81 -22.34
N GLY A 68 -12.47 12.21 -22.98
CA GLY A 68 -12.67 12.21 -24.44
C GLY A 68 -12.49 10.90 -25.26
N GLY A 69 -12.28 9.72 -24.68
CA GLY A 69 -12.17 8.48 -25.46
C GLY A 69 -12.18 7.17 -24.63
N ASP A 70 -11.74 6.07 -25.25
CA ASP A 70 -11.95 4.66 -24.85
C ASP A 70 -11.48 4.25 -23.44
N TYR A 71 -10.59 5.04 -22.82
CA TYR A 71 -10.23 4.88 -21.42
C TYR A 71 -9.81 6.21 -20.76
N GLY A 72 -9.93 6.26 -19.44
CA GLY A 72 -9.52 7.38 -18.60
C GLY A 72 -8.84 6.92 -17.31
N GLN A 73 -7.93 7.74 -16.81
CA GLN A 73 -7.17 7.51 -15.58
C GLN A 73 -7.30 8.71 -14.66
N VAL A 74 -7.54 8.45 -13.38
CA VAL A 74 -7.63 9.49 -12.35
C VAL A 74 -6.86 9.04 -11.11
N VAL A 75 -5.97 9.88 -10.61
CA VAL A 75 -5.37 9.70 -9.28
C VAL A 75 -6.03 10.68 -8.33
N LEU A 76 -6.57 10.15 -7.24
CA LEU A 76 -7.00 10.91 -6.09
C LEU A 76 -5.96 10.81 -4.98
N ASP A 77 -5.73 11.92 -4.30
CA ASP A 77 -4.92 11.94 -3.07
C ASP A 77 -5.69 11.36 -1.87
N THR A 78 -5.13 11.50 -0.66
CA THR A 78 -5.74 11.01 0.57
C THR A 78 -6.96 11.82 1.02
N ASN A 79 -7.14 13.02 0.50
CA ASN A 79 -8.28 13.90 0.81
C ASN A 79 -9.43 13.71 -0.21
N GLY A 80 -9.24 12.84 -1.21
CA GLY A 80 -10.18 12.65 -2.29
C GLY A 80 -10.08 13.70 -3.40
N GLU A 81 -9.06 14.56 -3.36
CA GLU A 81 -8.84 15.58 -4.38
C GLU A 81 -8.14 15.00 -5.60
N VAL A 82 -8.46 15.53 -6.78
CA VAL A 82 -7.87 15.08 -8.04
C VAL A 82 -6.43 15.54 -8.15
N PHE A 83 -5.51 14.60 -7.96
CA PHE A 83 -4.08 14.83 -8.09
C PHE A 83 -3.61 14.73 -9.55
N HIS A 84 -4.20 13.84 -10.34
CA HIS A 84 -3.86 13.64 -11.75
C HIS A 84 -5.05 13.13 -12.56
N ARG A 85 -5.14 13.53 -13.83
CA ARG A 85 -6.09 12.99 -14.81
C ARG A 85 -5.40 12.78 -16.16
N ALA A 86 -5.63 11.65 -16.81
CA ALA A 86 -5.15 11.35 -18.15
C ALA A 86 -6.20 10.61 -18.98
N GLY A 87 -6.22 10.87 -20.29
CA GLY A 87 -7.09 10.19 -21.24
C GLY A 87 -6.35 9.48 -22.37
N THR A 88 -7.13 8.94 -23.30
CA THR A 88 -6.72 8.07 -24.40
C THR A 88 -5.55 8.59 -25.23
N SER A 89 -5.48 9.90 -25.47
CA SER A 89 -4.44 10.54 -26.29
C SER A 89 -3.04 10.53 -25.66
N ASN A 90 -2.95 10.29 -24.35
CA ASN A 90 -1.69 10.35 -23.62
C ASN A 90 -1.05 8.97 -23.40
N GLY A 91 -1.65 7.89 -23.91
CA GLY A 91 -1.23 6.53 -23.63
C GLY A 91 -1.55 6.09 -22.20
N THR A 92 -1.73 4.78 -22.02
CA THR A 92 -1.95 4.15 -20.72
C THR A 92 -0.66 4.32 -19.92
N TRP A 93 -0.73 4.90 -18.70
CA TRP A 93 0.41 4.93 -17.76
C TRP A 93 1.61 5.76 -18.23
N ASN A 94 1.36 6.96 -18.74
CA ASN A 94 2.42 7.81 -19.25
C ASN A 94 3.49 8.18 -18.20
N GLY A 95 4.68 8.56 -18.67
CA GLY A 95 5.78 8.99 -17.79
C GLY A 95 5.44 10.18 -16.90
N LYS A 96 4.39 10.97 -17.20
CA LYS A 96 3.93 12.08 -16.34
C LYS A 96 3.20 11.56 -15.10
N LEU A 97 2.33 10.56 -15.24
CA LEU A 97 1.69 9.88 -14.11
C LEU A 97 2.75 9.23 -13.22
N LEU A 98 3.68 8.47 -13.79
CA LEU A 98 4.77 7.85 -13.02
C LEU A 98 5.67 8.91 -12.34
N LYS A 99 5.93 10.05 -12.99
CA LYS A 99 6.68 11.16 -12.38
C LYS A 99 5.90 11.83 -11.25
N ALA A 100 4.59 12.00 -11.41
CA ALA A 100 3.71 12.52 -10.37
C ALA A 100 3.68 11.58 -9.15
N LEU A 101 3.67 10.27 -9.40
CA LEU A 101 3.69 9.25 -8.35
C LEU A 101 5.05 9.07 -7.68
N LYS A 102 6.18 9.36 -8.33
CA LYS A 102 7.50 9.34 -7.65
C LYS A 102 7.55 10.25 -6.43
N GLY A 103 6.82 11.38 -6.44
CA GLY A 103 6.65 12.24 -5.27
C GLY A 103 5.82 11.58 -4.16
N SER A 104 4.79 10.83 -4.53
CA SER A 104 3.94 10.08 -3.60
C SER A 104 4.59 8.80 -3.09
N ASP A 105 5.48 8.14 -3.83
CA ASP A 105 6.15 6.90 -3.43
C ASP A 105 7.00 7.10 -2.16
N ARG A 106 7.68 8.26 -2.08
CA ARG A 106 8.43 8.66 -0.89
C ARG A 106 7.52 8.95 0.31
N LEU A 107 6.28 9.38 0.05
CA LEU A 107 5.25 9.58 1.07
C LEU A 107 4.58 8.25 1.46
N GLY A 108 4.44 7.32 0.50
CA GLY A 108 3.88 5.96 0.65
C GLY A 108 4.72 5.08 1.56
N ALA A 109 6.04 5.12 1.41
CA ALA A 109 6.99 4.42 2.29
C ALA A 109 6.90 4.85 3.77
N LYS A 110 6.29 6.01 4.05
CA LYS A 110 5.99 6.49 5.40
C LYS A 110 4.50 6.62 5.67
N ALA A 111 3.62 6.27 4.74
CA ALA A 111 2.20 6.58 4.82
C ALA A 111 1.56 5.91 6.03
N CYS A 112 1.94 4.67 6.32
CA CYS A 112 1.51 3.95 7.53
C CYS A 112 1.90 4.71 8.81
N LEU A 113 3.01 5.44 8.82
CA LEU A 113 3.49 6.18 9.99
C LEU A 113 2.82 7.55 10.16
N ARG A 114 2.07 8.05 9.17
CA ARG A 114 1.49 9.39 9.20
C ARG A 114 0.17 9.38 9.96
N LEU A 115 0.00 10.39 10.82
CA LEU A 115 -1.26 10.68 11.50
C LEU A 115 -1.60 12.15 11.28
N PHE A 116 -2.85 12.44 10.91
CA PHE A 116 -3.35 13.80 10.73
C PHE A 116 -4.44 14.10 11.77
N PRO A 117 -4.05 14.35 13.04
CA PRO A 117 -5.02 14.63 14.07
C PRO A 117 -5.65 16.02 13.84
N GLU A 118 -6.96 16.11 14.05
CA GLU A 118 -7.73 17.35 14.00
C GLU A 118 -7.43 18.26 15.21
N GLY A 119 -7.72 19.56 15.07
CA GLY A 119 -7.70 20.53 16.18
C GLY A 119 -6.33 21.05 16.64
N GLY A 120 -6.34 22.09 17.47
CA GLY A 120 -5.17 22.69 18.12
C GLY A 120 -4.53 23.86 17.35
N HIS A 121 -4.47 25.02 18.02
CA HIS A 121 -3.98 26.29 17.47
C HIS A 121 -2.67 26.78 18.11
N GLY A 122 -2.28 26.21 19.26
CA GLY A 122 -1.03 26.55 19.94
C GLY A 122 0.20 26.17 19.11
N LYS A 123 1.24 27.03 19.09
CA LYS A 123 2.46 26.82 18.28
C LYS A 123 3.16 25.50 18.61
N ARG A 124 3.16 25.08 19.88
CA ARG A 124 3.76 23.82 20.32
C ARG A 124 2.96 22.60 19.85
N VAL A 125 1.65 22.63 20.04
CA VAL A 125 0.72 21.59 19.60
C VAL A 125 0.75 21.44 18.07
N LYS A 126 0.76 22.56 17.33
CA LYS A 126 0.93 22.57 15.87
C LYS A 126 2.19 21.84 15.42
N ARG A 127 3.32 22.05 16.11
CA ARG A 127 4.57 21.35 15.81
C ARG A 127 4.45 19.83 15.99
N VAL A 128 3.75 19.37 17.02
CA VAL A 128 3.48 17.93 17.22
C VAL A 128 2.69 17.37 16.03
N ARG A 129 1.63 18.08 15.60
CA ARG A 129 0.80 17.70 14.45
C ARG A 129 1.60 17.62 13.15
N GLU A 130 2.47 18.60 12.89
CA GLU A 130 3.33 18.60 11.71
C GLU A 130 4.32 17.42 11.71
N LEU A 131 4.87 17.06 12.88
CA LEU A 131 5.74 15.89 13.02
C LEU A 131 4.98 14.60 12.79
N ALA A 132 3.79 14.44 13.40
CA ALA A 132 2.91 13.30 13.21
C ALA A 132 2.46 13.15 11.74
N GLY A 133 2.05 14.25 11.10
CA GLY A 133 1.65 14.28 9.68
C GLY A 133 2.80 14.02 8.71
N ALA A 134 4.05 14.21 9.16
CA ALA A 134 5.26 13.83 8.42
C ALA A 134 5.73 12.39 8.71
N GLY A 135 5.01 11.63 9.55
CA GLY A 135 5.36 10.28 9.98
C GLY A 135 6.56 10.23 10.92
N LYS A 136 6.88 11.33 11.60
CA LYS A 136 8.01 11.44 12.54
C LYS A 136 7.58 11.16 13.97
N LEU A 137 7.07 9.95 14.22
CA LEU A 137 6.35 9.60 15.45
C LEU A 137 7.20 9.76 16.71
N ALA A 138 8.46 9.30 16.72
CA ALA A 138 9.34 9.49 17.89
C ALA A 138 9.57 10.97 18.21
N LYS A 139 9.75 11.81 17.17
CA LYS A 139 9.92 13.26 17.38
C LYS A 139 8.62 13.92 17.86
N ALA A 140 7.46 13.39 17.47
CA ALA A 140 6.17 13.86 17.97
C ALA A 140 6.02 13.54 19.47
N PHE A 141 6.37 12.33 19.93
CA PHE A 141 6.39 11.98 21.35
C PHE A 141 7.36 12.87 22.15
N VAL A 142 8.59 13.07 21.67
CA VAL A 142 9.55 14.00 22.32
C VAL A 142 9.01 15.42 22.41
N ALA A 143 8.28 15.89 21.39
CA ALA A 143 7.66 17.21 21.41
C ALA A 143 6.49 17.30 22.39
N LEU A 144 5.75 16.21 22.61
CA LEU A 144 4.72 16.11 23.65
C LEU A 144 5.34 16.14 25.05
N ASP A 145 6.39 15.35 25.29
CA ASP A 145 7.12 15.35 26.56
C ASP A 145 7.66 16.75 26.89
N ALA A 146 8.10 17.50 25.88
CA ALA A 146 8.55 18.88 26.04
C ALA A 146 7.42 19.88 26.36
N ILE A 147 6.17 19.61 25.96
CA ILE A 147 5.00 20.41 26.35
C ILE A 147 4.68 20.14 27.82
N ASP A 148 4.64 18.86 28.21
CA ASP A 148 4.35 18.42 29.58
C ASP A 148 5.38 18.97 30.58
N ALA A 149 6.66 18.97 30.20
CA ALA A 149 7.75 19.52 31.02
C ALA A 149 7.83 21.06 31.03
N SER A 150 7.07 21.76 30.19
CA SER A 150 7.18 23.22 30.07
C SER A 150 6.40 23.95 31.15
N THR A 151 7.09 24.81 31.91
CA THR A 151 6.47 25.73 32.88
C THR A 151 5.69 26.87 32.23
N SER A 152 5.86 27.09 30.93
CA SER A 152 5.19 28.15 30.14
C SER A 152 4.16 27.59 29.16
N ALA A 153 3.82 26.30 29.23
CA ALA A 153 2.69 25.75 28.50
C ALA A 153 1.38 26.15 29.18
N SER A 154 0.43 26.64 28.39
CA SER A 154 -0.92 26.90 28.89
C SER A 154 -1.64 25.60 29.22
N GLU A 155 -2.71 25.69 30.02
CA GLU A 155 -3.56 24.54 30.35
C GLU A 155 -4.18 23.91 29.10
N ASP A 156 -4.69 24.72 28.17
CA ASP A 156 -5.20 24.29 26.87
C ASP A 156 -4.13 23.56 26.02
N GLU A 157 -2.88 24.06 26.00
CA GLU A 157 -1.79 23.37 25.30
C GLU A 157 -1.50 21.98 25.91
N ARG A 158 -1.60 21.83 27.24
CA ARG A 158 -1.37 20.56 27.94
C ARG A 158 -2.52 19.57 27.74
N GLU A 159 -3.77 20.06 27.75
CA GLU A 159 -4.94 19.24 27.44
C GLU A 159 -4.87 18.72 26.00
N GLN A 160 -4.58 19.59 25.04
CA GLN A 160 -4.40 19.21 23.63
C GLN A 160 -3.23 18.24 23.44
N ALA A 161 -2.11 18.43 24.16
CA ALA A 161 -0.99 17.49 24.13
C ALA A 161 -1.41 16.10 24.64
N THR A 162 -2.22 16.02 25.70
CA THR A 162 -2.75 14.76 26.23
C THR A 162 -3.63 14.04 25.20
N VAL A 163 -4.51 14.77 24.51
CA VAL A 163 -5.36 14.23 23.44
C VAL A 163 -4.51 13.71 22.28
N LEU A 164 -3.50 14.48 21.85
CA LEU A 164 -2.58 14.08 20.79
C LEU A 164 -1.74 12.85 21.16
N ARG A 165 -1.32 12.73 22.43
CA ARG A 165 -0.60 11.56 22.92
C ARG A 165 -1.43 10.30 22.75
N LYS A 166 -2.68 10.32 23.23
CA LYS A 166 -3.63 9.21 23.05
C LYS A 166 -3.88 8.88 21.58
N ALA A 167 -3.99 9.89 20.72
CA ALA A 167 -4.16 9.68 19.29
C ALA A 167 -2.95 8.97 18.64
N LEU A 168 -1.72 9.35 19.01
CA LEU A 168 -0.50 8.70 18.54
C LEU A 168 -0.38 7.25 19.05
N GLU A 169 -0.71 7.01 20.31
CA GLU A 169 -0.72 5.67 20.91
C GLU A 169 -1.76 4.76 20.24
N ASN A 170 -2.98 5.25 20.04
CA ASN A 170 -4.04 4.53 19.32
C ASN A 170 -3.66 4.24 17.86
N HIS A 171 -3.01 5.19 17.19
CA HIS A 171 -2.50 4.99 15.83
C HIS A 171 -1.48 3.86 15.78
N LEU A 172 -0.50 3.87 16.70
CA LEU A 172 0.50 2.80 16.80
C LEU A 172 -0.13 1.44 17.12
N ALA A 173 -1.11 1.38 18.03
CA ALA A 173 -1.82 0.15 18.34
C ALA A 173 -2.58 -0.39 17.11
N THR A 174 -3.22 0.50 16.34
CA THR A 174 -3.91 0.14 15.10
C THR A 174 -2.94 -0.40 14.06
N LEU A 175 -1.77 0.23 13.89
CA LEU A 175 -0.74 -0.25 12.96
C LEU A 175 -0.22 -1.63 13.37
N MET A 176 0.06 -1.84 14.66
CA MET A 176 0.49 -3.15 15.14
C MET A 176 -0.58 -4.21 14.87
N LYS A 177 -1.85 -3.90 15.12
CA LYS A 177 -2.96 -4.82 14.81
C LYS A 177 -3.01 -5.17 13.31
N GLN A 178 -2.88 -4.19 12.43
CA GLN A 178 -2.86 -4.40 10.98
C GLN A 178 -1.68 -5.29 10.55
N ILE A 179 -0.51 -5.11 11.17
CA ILE A 179 0.66 -5.95 10.91
C ILE A 179 0.41 -7.39 11.35
N GLU A 180 -0.17 -7.60 12.53
CA GLU A 180 -0.52 -8.96 12.99
C GLU A 180 -1.56 -9.62 12.07
N GLU A 181 -2.57 -8.87 11.61
CA GLU A 181 -3.53 -9.36 10.61
C GLU A 181 -2.85 -9.74 9.28
N MET A 182 -1.80 -9.02 8.85
CA MET A 182 -0.99 -9.40 7.69
C MET A 182 -0.24 -10.71 7.95
N LEU A 183 0.37 -10.87 9.13
CA LEU A 183 1.09 -12.08 9.51
C LEU A 183 0.15 -13.30 9.59
N GLU A 184 -1.04 -13.15 10.16
CA GLU A 184 -2.08 -14.19 10.18
C GLU A 184 -2.48 -14.62 8.75
N ARG A 185 -2.54 -13.66 7.83
CA ARG A 185 -2.78 -13.92 6.40
C ARG A 185 -1.56 -14.47 5.66
N ARG A 186 -0.41 -14.63 6.32
CA ARG A 186 0.88 -15.03 5.73
C ARG A 186 1.44 -14.02 4.73
N GLU A 187 1.15 -12.74 4.92
CA GLU A 187 1.71 -11.63 4.14
C GLU A 187 3.01 -11.14 4.81
N VAL A 188 4.00 -12.04 4.90
CA VAL A 188 5.20 -11.84 5.73
C VAL A 188 6.12 -10.72 5.24
N LEU A 189 6.27 -10.53 3.93
CA LEU A 189 7.15 -9.51 3.37
C LEU A 189 6.69 -8.07 3.66
N PRO A 190 5.42 -7.68 3.39
CA PRO A 190 4.93 -6.35 3.75
C PRO A 190 4.88 -6.15 5.28
N ALA A 191 4.52 -7.19 6.05
CA ALA A 191 4.54 -7.13 7.52
C ALA A 191 5.95 -6.85 8.06
N LYS A 192 6.97 -7.56 7.56
CA LYS A 192 8.38 -7.33 7.88
C LYS A 192 8.80 -5.90 7.57
N GLY A 193 8.49 -5.42 6.37
CA GLY A 193 8.82 -4.04 5.95
C GLY A 193 8.17 -2.98 6.86
N ALA A 194 6.91 -3.19 7.27
CA ALA A 194 6.21 -2.29 8.19
C ALA A 194 6.82 -2.30 9.60
N LEU A 195 7.16 -3.48 10.13
CA LEU A 195 7.83 -3.63 11.42
C LEU A 195 9.21 -2.97 11.43
N GLU A 196 10.03 -3.20 10.40
CA GLU A 196 11.35 -2.57 10.28
C GLU A 196 11.25 -1.04 10.19
N ALA A 197 10.27 -0.53 9.44
CA ALA A 197 10.01 0.91 9.34
C ALA A 197 9.59 1.51 10.70
N LEU A 198 8.69 0.84 11.44
CA LEU A 198 8.28 1.23 12.79
C LEU A 198 9.44 1.20 13.78
N ALA A 199 10.22 0.10 13.81
CA ALA A 199 11.36 -0.05 14.71
C ALA A 199 12.42 1.04 14.48
N LYS A 200 12.63 1.43 13.21
CA LYS A 200 13.54 2.51 12.83
C LYS A 200 13.02 3.89 13.23
N GLU A 201 11.73 4.17 12.98
CA GLU A 201 11.14 5.47 13.32
C GLU A 201 11.04 5.67 14.84
N LEU A 202 10.79 4.60 15.60
CA LEU A 202 10.70 4.60 17.06
C LEU A 202 12.03 4.25 17.76
N LYS A 203 13.18 4.49 17.11
CA LYS A 203 14.50 4.23 17.72
C LYS A 203 14.66 5.03 19.02
N GLY A 204 15.02 4.33 20.10
CA GLY A 204 15.20 4.93 21.43
C GLY A 204 13.91 5.24 22.19
N HIS A 205 12.75 4.85 21.67
CA HIS A 205 11.46 4.95 22.37
C HIS A 205 11.03 3.56 22.88
N PRO A 206 10.38 3.43 24.07
CA PRO A 206 9.95 2.13 24.61
C PRO A 206 9.06 1.33 23.66
N LEU A 207 8.16 2.00 22.93
CA LEU A 207 7.33 1.34 21.90
C LEU A 207 8.17 0.76 20.75
N GLY A 208 9.33 1.34 20.43
CA GLY A 208 10.25 0.80 19.45
C GLY A 208 11.01 -0.44 19.95
N ASP A 209 11.20 -0.59 21.26
CA ASP A 209 11.78 -1.80 21.84
C ASP A 209 10.82 -2.98 21.71
N ALA A 210 9.52 -2.77 21.96
CA ALA A 210 8.49 -3.79 21.75
C ALA A 210 8.43 -4.26 20.29
N VAL A 211 8.50 -3.33 19.32
CA VAL A 211 8.54 -3.67 17.88
C VAL A 211 9.80 -4.46 17.55
N ARG A 212 10.97 -4.07 18.07
CA ARG A 212 12.22 -4.83 17.89
C ARG A 212 12.12 -6.24 18.46
N ALA A 213 11.57 -6.39 19.66
CA ALA A 213 11.35 -7.70 20.26
C ALA A 213 10.43 -8.57 19.39
N ARG A 214 9.38 -7.98 18.80
CA ARG A 214 8.51 -8.69 17.84
C ARG A 214 9.28 -9.14 16.60
N ILE A 215 10.11 -8.29 16.01
CA ILE A 215 10.99 -8.69 14.88
C ILE A 215 11.92 -9.84 15.29
N SER A 216 12.55 -9.74 16.46
CA SER A 216 13.44 -10.78 16.97
C SER A 216 12.72 -12.10 17.23
N SER A 217 11.42 -12.09 17.54
CA SER A 217 10.64 -13.33 17.74
C SER A 217 10.56 -14.21 16.49
N PHE A 218 10.87 -13.67 15.32
CA PHE A 218 10.86 -14.43 14.06
C PHE A 218 12.19 -15.12 13.73
N SER A 219 13.27 -14.89 14.47
CA SER A 219 14.60 -15.44 14.11
C SER A 219 14.63 -16.96 14.09
N ASP A 220 13.83 -17.58 14.95
CA ASP A 220 13.79 -19.03 15.15
C ASP A 220 12.46 -19.65 14.69
N ASP A 221 11.58 -18.85 14.05
CA ASP A 221 10.30 -19.33 13.50
C ASP A 221 10.54 -19.89 12.10
N GLU A 222 10.67 -21.22 12.02
CA GLU A 222 10.88 -21.95 10.76
C GLU A 222 9.74 -21.70 9.75
N THR A 223 8.49 -21.57 10.23
CA THR A 223 7.33 -21.33 9.36
C THR A 223 7.44 -19.93 8.75
N TYR A 224 7.74 -18.92 9.56
CA TYR A 224 7.96 -17.57 9.07
C TYR A 224 9.14 -17.50 8.10
N SER A 225 10.25 -18.18 8.39
CA SER A 225 11.44 -18.22 7.54
C SER A 225 11.12 -18.78 6.14
N VAL A 226 10.46 -19.94 6.08
CA VAL A 226 10.03 -20.56 4.80
C VAL A 226 9.09 -19.64 4.03
N GLU A 227 8.14 -19.03 4.72
CA GLU A 227 7.19 -18.10 4.09
C GLU A 227 7.88 -16.86 3.52
N LEU A 228 8.88 -16.35 4.24
CA LEU A 228 9.67 -15.19 3.82
C LEU A 228 10.52 -15.51 2.58
N GLU A 229 11.24 -16.63 2.59
CA GLU A 229 12.03 -17.07 1.43
C GLU A 229 11.15 -17.25 0.18
N ALA A 230 9.98 -17.87 0.35
CA ALA A 230 9.03 -18.06 -0.74
C ALA A 230 8.47 -16.72 -1.25
N ALA A 231 8.16 -15.77 -0.37
CA ALA A 231 7.70 -14.43 -0.75
C ALA A 231 8.78 -13.63 -1.50
N GLU A 232 10.03 -13.68 -1.06
CA GLU A 232 11.17 -13.04 -1.74
C GLU A 232 11.46 -13.66 -3.10
N GLU A 233 11.31 -14.98 -3.24
CA GLU A 233 11.44 -15.65 -4.54
C GLU A 233 10.28 -15.32 -5.48
N TYR A 234 9.06 -15.24 -4.95
CA TYR A 234 7.88 -14.81 -5.69
C TYR A 234 8.07 -13.41 -6.29
N GLU A 235 8.49 -12.42 -5.50
CA GLU A 235 8.72 -11.04 -5.99
C GLU A 235 9.75 -11.01 -7.13
N ARG A 236 10.89 -11.71 -6.96
CA ARG A 236 11.93 -11.82 -8.01
C ARG A 236 11.41 -12.47 -9.29
N LEU A 237 10.51 -13.45 -9.17
CA LEU A 237 9.92 -14.14 -10.32
C LEU A 237 8.91 -13.25 -11.05
N VAL A 238 8.07 -12.52 -10.31
CA VAL A 238 7.13 -11.55 -10.88
C VAL A 238 7.88 -10.41 -11.59
N GLU A 239 8.94 -9.86 -10.98
CA GLU A 239 9.81 -8.87 -11.65
C GLU A 239 10.42 -9.43 -12.95
N SER A 240 10.89 -10.68 -12.91
CA SER A 240 11.46 -11.36 -14.07
C SER A 240 10.42 -11.60 -15.17
N PHE A 241 9.16 -11.81 -14.80
CA PHE A 241 8.05 -11.90 -15.74
C PHE A 241 7.84 -10.58 -16.48
N TRP A 242 7.80 -9.45 -15.77
CA TRP A 242 7.66 -8.14 -16.42
C TRP A 242 8.81 -7.83 -17.40
N ARG A 243 9.99 -8.43 -17.20
CA ARG A 243 11.15 -8.24 -18.08
C ARG A 243 11.23 -9.23 -19.24
N ARG A 244 10.85 -10.48 -19.05
CA ARG A 244 11.11 -11.58 -20.03
C ARG A 244 9.85 -12.27 -20.55
N GLY A 245 8.68 -11.94 -20.02
CA GLY A 245 7.39 -12.51 -20.37
C GLY A 245 7.13 -13.90 -19.77
N TRP A 246 5.89 -14.36 -19.92
CA TRP A 246 5.37 -15.60 -19.32
C TRP A 246 6.15 -16.85 -19.75
N LYS A 247 6.37 -17.04 -21.07
CA LYS A 247 7.03 -18.22 -21.64
C LYS A 247 8.42 -18.50 -21.07
N LYS A 248 9.15 -17.46 -20.64
CA LYS A 248 10.50 -17.59 -20.07
C LYS A 248 10.52 -17.83 -18.56
N ASN A 249 9.38 -17.71 -17.89
CA ASN A 249 9.27 -17.81 -16.43
C ASN A 249 8.35 -18.92 -15.93
N VAL A 250 7.45 -19.48 -16.76
CA VAL A 250 6.50 -20.53 -16.34
C VAL A 250 7.17 -21.71 -15.62
N ALA A 251 8.25 -22.27 -16.19
CA ALA A 251 8.99 -23.37 -15.54
C ALA A 251 9.66 -22.97 -14.21
N ARG A 252 9.91 -21.67 -14.00
CA ARG A 252 10.42 -21.14 -12.72
C ARG A 252 9.29 -20.89 -11.73
N PHE A 253 8.10 -20.54 -12.22
CA PHE A 253 6.89 -20.44 -11.41
C PHE A 253 6.50 -21.81 -10.84
N GLU A 254 6.50 -22.85 -11.68
CA GLU A 254 6.23 -24.23 -11.27
C GLU A 254 7.24 -24.71 -10.21
N LYS A 255 8.54 -24.43 -10.40
CA LYS A 255 9.58 -24.74 -9.41
C LYS A 255 9.37 -24.07 -8.06
N LEU A 256 8.86 -22.83 -8.02
CA LEU A 256 8.53 -22.17 -6.75
C LEU A 256 7.42 -22.93 -6.02
N VAL A 257 6.40 -23.38 -6.75
CA VAL A 257 5.28 -24.15 -6.19
C VAL A 257 5.76 -25.51 -5.67
N GLU A 258 6.62 -26.20 -6.43
CA GLU A 258 7.22 -27.47 -6.00
C GLU A 258 8.09 -27.30 -4.75
N LYS A 259 8.87 -26.23 -4.68
CA LYS A 259 9.79 -25.95 -3.57
C LYS A 259 9.06 -25.52 -2.29
N TYR A 260 7.98 -24.76 -2.41
CA TYR A 260 7.28 -24.15 -1.27
C TYR A 260 5.75 -24.37 -1.29
N PRO A 261 5.27 -25.63 -1.40
CA PRO A 261 3.88 -25.92 -1.76
C PRO A 261 2.83 -25.40 -0.79
N GLN A 262 3.18 -25.19 0.49
CA GLN A 262 2.26 -24.77 1.54
C GLN A 262 2.23 -23.25 1.78
N THR A 263 3.02 -22.50 1.02
CA THR A 263 3.16 -21.05 1.20
C THR A 263 2.10 -20.27 0.44
N ARG A 264 1.74 -19.08 0.92
CA ARG A 264 0.87 -18.11 0.23
C ARG A 264 1.47 -17.71 -1.11
N ALA A 265 2.80 -17.62 -1.20
CA ALA A 265 3.52 -17.35 -2.45
C ALA A 265 3.24 -18.43 -3.51
N ALA A 266 3.33 -19.71 -3.14
CA ALA A 266 2.98 -20.81 -4.05
C ALA A 266 1.49 -20.79 -4.41
N GLN A 267 0.60 -20.55 -3.45
CA GLN A 267 -0.84 -20.40 -3.73
C GLN A 267 -1.13 -19.29 -4.74
N LYS A 268 -0.52 -18.11 -4.56
CA LYS A 268 -0.62 -17.00 -5.52
C LYS A 268 -0.09 -17.40 -6.89
N MET A 269 1.05 -18.09 -6.95
CA MET A 269 1.64 -18.54 -8.20
C MET A 269 0.73 -19.52 -8.96
N THR A 270 0.21 -20.53 -8.25
CA THR A 270 -0.73 -21.53 -8.78
C THR A 270 -2.05 -20.93 -9.22
N ASN A 271 -2.59 -19.97 -8.47
CA ASN A 271 -3.94 -19.45 -8.74
C ASN A 271 -3.95 -18.30 -9.76
N PHE A 272 -2.85 -17.57 -9.93
CA PHE A 272 -2.84 -16.33 -10.71
C PHE A 272 -1.85 -16.32 -11.89
N TRP A 273 -0.69 -16.95 -11.75
CA TRP A 273 0.39 -16.80 -12.74
C TRP A 273 0.49 -17.99 -13.69
N ILE A 274 0.37 -19.21 -13.16
CA ILE A 274 0.52 -20.44 -13.95
C ILE A 274 -0.66 -20.67 -14.91
N PRO A 275 -1.94 -20.55 -14.49
CA PRO A 275 -3.08 -20.85 -15.36
C PRO A 275 -3.31 -19.82 -16.46
N HIS A 276 -2.73 -18.62 -16.31
CA HIS A 276 -2.99 -17.48 -17.18
C HIS A 276 -1.76 -17.18 -18.05
N PRO A 277 -1.74 -17.63 -19.32
CA PRO A 277 -0.66 -17.33 -20.25
C PRO A 277 -0.78 -15.86 -20.68
N TRP A 278 -0.20 -14.98 -19.85
CA TRP A 278 -0.09 -13.54 -20.07
C TRP A 278 0.70 -13.21 -21.34
#